data_AF-X1J0S3-F1
#
_entry.id   AF-X1J0S3-F1
#
_cell.length_a   1.000
_cell.length_b   1.000
_cell.length_c   1.000
_cell.angle_alpha   90.00
_cell.angle_beta   90.00
_cell.angle_gamma   90.00
#
_symmetry.space_group_name_H-M   'P 1'
#
loop_
_entity.id
_entity.type
_entity.pdbx_description
1 polymer ?
#
loop_
_entity_poly.entity_id
_entity_poly.type
_entity_poly.pdbx_seq_one_letter_code
_entity_poly.pdbx_strand_id
1 'polypeptide(L)'
;LNTAAVPPATESINTFADEKPNAKIKPTFIMIDNVLGAQNAIITLQDRFTTSASNGAGAAARTIDRLRINVSMDACVSIRDELKDIDILGDMELVIEEPDDNCHATIGWHFN
;
A
#
# COMPACT_ATOMS: atom_id res chain seq x y z
N LEU A 1 30.98 -2.80 -20.28
CA LEU A 1 30.16 -4.00 -20.51
C LEU A 1 29.06 -4.03 -19.46
N ASN A 2 27.82 -3.86 -19.92
CA ASN A 2 26.52 -4.16 -19.30
C ASN A 2 26.25 -3.67 -17.87
N THR A 3 25.77 -2.43 -17.75
CA THR A 3 24.78 -2.07 -16.73
C THR A 3 23.42 -2.60 -17.20
N ALA A 4 23.01 -3.77 -16.71
CA ALA A 4 21.61 -4.14 -16.81
C ALA A 4 20.84 -3.21 -15.87
N ALA A 5 19.93 -2.41 -16.41
CA ALA A 5 18.88 -1.81 -15.60
C ALA A 5 18.17 -2.98 -14.90
N VAL A 6 18.22 -3.00 -13.57
CA VAL A 6 17.34 -3.87 -12.78
C VAL A 6 15.92 -3.58 -13.30
N PRO A 7 15.18 -4.57 -13.83
CA PRO A 7 13.80 -4.34 -14.23
C PRO A 7 13.09 -3.75 -13.00
N PRO A 8 12.19 -2.76 -13.16
CA PRO A 8 11.38 -2.34 -12.03
C PRO A 8 10.73 -3.61 -11.51
N ALA A 9 10.95 -3.90 -10.23
CA ALA A 9 10.20 -4.94 -9.57
C ALA A 9 8.73 -4.70 -9.89
N THR A 10 8.05 -5.73 -10.39
CA THR A 10 6.67 -5.57 -10.85
C THR A 10 5.82 -5.41 -9.61
N GLU A 11 5.63 -4.16 -9.19
CA GLU A 11 4.92 -3.86 -7.95
C GLU A 11 3.50 -4.42 -8.02
N SER A 12 3.03 -5.04 -6.94
CA SER A 12 1.61 -5.40 -6.82
C SER A 12 0.86 -4.30 -6.09
N ILE A 13 -0.19 -3.77 -6.70
CA ILE A 13 -1.08 -2.77 -6.10
C ILE A 13 -2.37 -3.47 -5.69
N ASN A 14 -2.69 -3.40 -4.40
CA ASN A 14 -3.94 -3.92 -3.85
C ASN A 14 -4.77 -2.77 -3.29
N THR A 15 -5.91 -2.49 -3.92
CA THR A 15 -6.89 -1.50 -3.41
C THR A 15 -7.80 -2.17 -2.39
N PHE A 16 -7.82 -1.65 -1.17
CA PHE A 16 -8.56 -2.24 -0.05
C PHE A 16 -9.83 -1.47 0.31
N ALA A 17 -9.87 -0.19 0.00
CA ALA A 17 -11.05 0.65 0.18
C ALA A 17 -11.01 1.80 -0.85
N ASP A 18 -12.13 2.01 -1.54
CA ASP A 18 -12.31 3.15 -2.43
C ASP A 18 -12.69 4.41 -1.65
N GLU A 19 -12.34 5.58 -2.19
CA GLU A 19 -12.77 6.88 -1.66
C GLU A 19 -14.29 6.94 -1.49
N LYS A 20 -14.73 7.60 -0.42
CA LYS A 20 -16.15 7.87 -0.18
C LYS A 20 -16.36 9.33 0.22
N PRO A 21 -17.34 10.03 -0.41
CA PRO A 21 -17.60 11.44 -0.12
C PRO A 21 -17.85 11.72 1.35
N ASN A 22 -17.13 12.70 1.89
CA ASN A 22 -17.20 13.15 3.30
C ASN A 22 -16.87 12.07 4.34
N ALA A 23 -16.19 11.00 3.94
CA ALA A 23 -15.71 9.97 4.85
C ALA A 23 -14.19 9.89 4.78
N LYS A 24 -13.57 9.43 5.86
CA LYS A 24 -12.15 9.09 5.89
C LYS A 24 -12.00 7.60 6.09
N ILE A 25 -11.02 6.99 5.44
CA ILE A 25 -10.64 5.60 5.73
C ILE A 25 -9.57 5.62 6.81
N LYS A 26 -9.83 4.92 7.91
CA LYS A 26 -8.89 4.75 9.02
C LYS A 26 -8.41 3.29 9.07
N PRO A 27 -7.12 3.02 8.80
CA PRO A 27 -6.54 1.70 9.00
C PRO A 27 -6.44 1.41 10.51
N THR A 28 -6.85 0.22 10.92
CA THR A 28 -6.85 -0.20 12.34
C THR A 28 -5.81 -1.26 12.64
N PHE A 29 -5.39 -2.00 11.61
CA PHE A 29 -4.48 -3.12 11.75
C PHE A 29 -3.81 -3.41 10.41
N ILE A 30 -2.52 -3.65 10.43
CA ILE A 30 -1.79 -4.24 9.31
C ILE A 30 -1.00 -5.42 9.84
N MET A 31 -1.06 -6.54 9.12
CA MET A 31 -0.19 -7.69 9.31
C MET A 31 0.44 -8.06 7.98
N ILE A 32 1.75 -8.24 8.01
CA ILE A 32 2.54 -8.70 6.88
C ILE A 32 3.23 -9.97 7.33
N ASP A 33 2.88 -11.07 6.69
CA ASP A 33 3.51 -12.37 6.86
C ASP A 33 4.44 -12.61 5.68
N ASN A 34 5.74 -12.55 5.94
CA ASN A 34 6.80 -12.83 4.98
C ASN A 34 7.66 -14.01 5.44
N VAL A 35 7.11 -14.89 6.29
CA VAL A 35 7.87 -16.01 6.89
C VAL A 35 8.28 -17.03 5.84
N LEU A 36 7.48 -17.21 4.79
CA LEU A 36 7.77 -18.12 3.68
C LEU A 36 8.23 -17.39 2.41
N GLY A 37 8.42 -16.07 2.48
CA GLY A 37 8.89 -15.27 1.35
C GLY A 37 10.34 -15.59 1.01
N ALA A 38 10.66 -15.63 -0.28
CA ALA A 38 12.01 -15.91 -0.75
C ALA A 38 12.98 -14.71 -0.57
N GLN A 39 12.46 -13.56 -0.12
CA GLN A 39 13.17 -12.30 -0.05
C GLN A 39 12.53 -11.30 0.92
N ASN A 40 13.20 -10.18 1.16
CA ASN A 40 12.63 -9.08 1.93
C ASN A 40 11.49 -8.42 1.14
N ALA A 41 10.45 -7.99 1.84
CA ALA A 41 9.32 -7.29 1.25
C ALA A 41 9.30 -5.82 1.69
N ILE A 42 9.03 -4.92 0.75
CA ILE A 42 8.76 -3.52 1.02
C ILE A 42 7.30 -3.25 0.70
N ILE A 43 6.55 -2.88 1.74
CA ILE A 43 5.12 -2.63 1.67
C ILE A 43 4.88 -1.15 1.95
N THR A 44 4.14 -0.49 1.08
CA THR A 44 3.78 0.93 1.21
C THR A 44 2.27 1.07 1.25
N LEU A 45 1.74 1.64 2.33
CA LEU A 45 0.37 2.12 2.41
C LEU A 45 0.30 3.47 1.70
N GLN A 46 -0.55 3.57 0.68
CA GLN A 46 -0.73 4.74 -0.14
C GLN A 46 -2.16 5.28 -0.05
N ASP A 47 -2.24 6.60 -0.19
CA ASP A 47 -3.47 7.37 -0.36
C ASP A 47 -3.54 7.85 -1.80
N ARG A 48 -4.43 7.25 -2.61
CA ARG A 48 -4.55 7.55 -4.04
C ARG A 48 -5.72 8.48 -4.32
N PHE A 49 -5.40 9.64 -4.88
CA PHE A 49 -6.38 10.62 -5.35
C PHE A 49 -6.54 10.52 -6.86
N THR A 50 -7.75 10.15 -7.29
CA THR A 50 -8.11 10.19 -8.71
C THR A 50 -8.86 11.49 -8.99
N THR A 51 -8.34 12.31 -9.91
CA THR A 51 -9.03 13.54 -10.30
C THR A 51 -10.32 13.22 -11.07
N SER A 52 -11.43 13.85 -10.70
CA SER A 52 -12.71 13.65 -11.39
C SER A 52 -12.60 14.06 -12.87
N ALA A 53 -13.08 13.18 -13.76
CA ALA A 53 -13.18 13.45 -15.19
C ALA A 53 -14.03 14.69 -15.53
N SER A 54 -14.91 15.13 -14.61
CA SER A 54 -15.72 16.35 -14.77
C SER A 54 -14.90 17.65 -14.81
N ASN A 55 -13.63 17.61 -14.42
CA ASN A 55 -12.74 18.78 -14.39
C ASN A 55 -11.98 19.01 -15.71
N GLY A 56 -12.30 18.27 -16.78
CA GLY A 56 -11.82 18.57 -18.14
C GLY A 56 -10.31 18.36 -18.39
N ALA A 57 -9.59 17.79 -17.43
CA ALA A 57 -8.19 17.38 -17.56
C ALA A 57 -8.11 15.84 -17.51
N GLY A 58 -7.13 15.25 -18.21
CA GLY A 58 -6.89 13.81 -18.16
C GLY A 58 -6.74 13.35 -16.70
N ALA A 59 -7.49 12.31 -16.33
CA ALA A 59 -7.51 11.76 -14.97
C ALA A 59 -6.15 11.16 -14.62
N ALA A 60 -5.22 11.99 -14.16
CA ALA A 60 -3.98 11.52 -13.56
C ALA A 60 -4.25 11.24 -12.09
N ALA A 61 -4.01 9.99 -11.67
CA ALA A 61 -3.98 9.63 -10.27
C ALA A 61 -2.74 10.23 -9.60
N ARG A 62 -2.89 10.72 -8.38
CA ARG A 62 -1.80 11.14 -7.51
C ARG A 62 -1.80 10.27 -6.28
N THR A 63 -0.70 9.58 -6.03
CA THR A 63 -0.50 8.79 -4.80
C THR A 63 0.32 9.58 -3.78
N ILE A 64 0.02 9.35 -2.50
CA ILE A 64 0.79 9.87 -1.37
C ILE A 64 1.12 8.69 -0.46
N ASP A 65 2.41 8.43 -0.25
CA ASP A 65 2.85 7.42 0.70
C ASP A 65 2.56 7.87 2.13
N ARG A 66 1.90 7.00 2.90
CA ARG A 66 1.51 7.25 4.29
C ARG A 66 2.36 6.46 5.28
N LEU A 67 2.68 5.22 4.93
CA LEU A 67 3.50 4.34 5.75
C LEU A 67 4.29 3.40 4.84
N ARG A 68 5.57 3.23 5.12
CA ARG A 68 6.45 2.28 4.44
C ARG A 68 7.02 1.32 5.47
N ILE A 69 6.87 0.02 5.21
CA ILE A 69 7.26 -1.06 6.10
C ILE A 69 8.24 -1.95 5.33
N ASN A 70 9.42 -2.15 5.91
CA ASN A 70 10.36 -3.16 5.43
C ASN A 70 10.23 -4.39 6.32
N VAL A 71 9.89 -5.53 5.72
CA VAL A 71 9.76 -6.81 6.40
C VAL A 71 10.84 -7.73 5.85
N SER A 72 11.72 -8.20 6.72
CA SER A 72 12.77 -9.14 6.33
C SER A 72 12.19 -10.49 5.90
N MET A 73 12.98 -11.28 5.18
CA MET A 73 12.69 -12.71 5.00
C MET A 73 12.55 -13.41 6.37
N ASP A 74 11.76 -14.48 6.42
CA ASP A 74 11.49 -15.26 7.64
C ASP A 74 10.84 -14.46 8.78
N ALA A 75 10.20 -13.33 8.47
CA ALA A 75 9.61 -12.44 9.47
C ALA A 75 8.11 -12.20 9.26
N CYS A 76 7.42 -11.97 10.38
CA CYS A 76 6.05 -11.50 10.39
C CYS A 76 5.98 -10.22 11.24
N VAL A 77 5.30 -9.19 10.72
CA VAL A 77 5.15 -7.89 11.38
C VAL A 77 3.66 -7.57 11.51
N SER A 78 3.27 -7.08 12.69
CA SER A 78 1.91 -6.58 12.94
C SER A 78 1.95 -5.20 13.55
N ILE A 79 1.14 -4.27 13.04
CA ILE A 79 1.12 -2.85 13.40
C ILE A 79 -0.32 -2.46 13.74
N ARG A 80 -0.50 -1.67 14.80
CA ARG A 80 -1.82 -1.22 15.28
C ARG A 80 -1.78 0.22 15.76
N ASP A 81 -1.05 0.48 16.84
CA ASP A 81 -1.08 1.79 17.52
C ASP A 81 -0.44 2.90 16.68
N GLU A 82 0.48 2.53 15.79
CA GLU A 82 1.14 3.43 14.85
C GLU A 82 0.20 3.90 13.73
N LEU A 83 -0.94 3.23 13.54
CA LEU A 83 -1.91 3.55 12.47
C LEU A 83 -2.93 4.61 12.91
N LYS A 84 -3.03 4.91 14.21
CA LYS A 84 -4.08 5.80 14.77
C LYS A 84 -4.07 7.22 14.18
N ASP A 85 -2.91 7.68 13.75
CA ASP A 85 -2.68 9.03 13.23
C ASP A 85 -2.73 9.08 11.68
N ILE A 86 -3.02 7.95 11.02
CA ILE A 86 -3.16 7.87 9.57
C ILE A 86 -4.63 8.05 9.18
N ASP A 87 -4.90 9.11 8.43
CA ASP A 87 -6.16 9.36 7.75
C ASP A 87 -5.94 9.25 6.23
N ILE A 88 -6.67 8.36 5.58
CA ILE A 88 -6.70 8.23 4.11
C ILE A 88 -7.95 8.94 3.60
N LEU A 89 -7.76 9.84 2.63
CA LEU A 89 -8.85 10.65 2.07
C LEU A 89 -9.24 10.23 0.65
N GLY A 90 -8.35 9.56 -0.09
CA GLY A 90 -8.61 8.94 -1.38
C GLY A 90 -8.80 7.42 -1.25
N ASP A 91 -8.38 6.67 -2.26
CA ASP A 91 -8.39 5.21 -2.23
C ASP A 91 -7.23 4.71 -1.35
N MET A 92 -7.50 3.72 -0.50
CA MET A 92 -6.50 3.06 0.32
C MET A 92 -5.86 1.91 -0.46
N GLU A 93 -4.61 2.09 -0.85
CA GLU A 93 -3.83 1.09 -1.59
C GLU A 93 -2.66 0.58 -0.78
N LEU A 94 -2.31 -0.69 -0.98
CA LEU A 94 -1.08 -1.27 -0.48
C LEU A 94 -0.23 -1.69 -1.69
N VAL A 95 0.95 -1.12 -1.79
CA VAL A 95 1.91 -1.41 -2.85
C VAL A 95 3.02 -2.27 -2.29
N ILE A 96 3.29 -3.40 -2.93
CA ILE A 96 4.41 -4.28 -2.60
C ILE A 96 5.44 -4.14 -3.72
N GLU A 97 6.60 -3.57 -3.43
CA GLU A 97 7.61 -3.24 -4.45
C GLU A 97 8.09 -4.51 -5.17
N GLU A 98 8.31 -5.60 -4.43
CA GLU A 98 8.67 -6.91 -4.97
C GLU A 98 7.71 -7.99 -4.43
N PRO A 99 6.60 -8.30 -5.12
CA PRO A 99 5.64 -9.28 -4.64
C PRO A 99 6.22 -10.69 -4.70
N ASP A 100 6.03 -11.43 -3.61
CA ASP A 100 6.27 -12.87 -3.50
C ASP A 100 4.93 -13.55 -3.20
N ASP A 101 4.65 -14.68 -3.85
CA ASP A 101 3.40 -15.42 -3.65
C ASP A 101 3.19 -15.88 -2.20
N ASN A 102 4.27 -15.98 -1.42
CA ASN A 102 4.27 -16.34 -0.01
C ASN A 102 4.40 -15.14 0.94
N CYS A 103 4.39 -13.91 0.42
CA CYS A 103 4.30 -12.68 1.21
C CYS A 103 2.84 -12.21 1.24
N HIS A 104 2.20 -12.32 2.40
CA HIS A 104 0.78 -11.99 2.56
C HIS A 104 0.61 -10.72 3.40
N ALA A 105 -0.13 -9.75 2.85
CA ALA A 105 -0.53 -8.55 3.57
C ALA A 105 -2.03 -8.58 3.89
N THR A 106 -2.37 -8.41 5.15
CA THR A 106 -3.74 -8.28 5.65
C THR A 106 -3.91 -6.91 6.30
N ILE A 107 -4.99 -6.20 5.97
CA ILE A 107 -5.31 -4.90 6.53
C ILE A 107 -6.76 -4.86 7.03
N GLY A 108 -6.94 -4.31 8.24
CA GLY A 108 -8.24 -3.95 8.79
C GLY A 108 -8.46 -2.45 8.70
N TRP A 109 -9.68 -2.02 8.37
CA TRP A 109 -10.02 -0.61 8.21
C TRP A 109 -11.50 -0.35 8.52
N HIS A 110 -11.84 0.92 8.75
CA HIS A 110 -13.21 1.39 8.81
C HIS A 110 -13.35 2.80 8.22
N PHE A 111 -14.57 3.17 7.85
CA PHE A 111 -14.91 4.56 7.56
C PHE A 111 -15.20 5.33 8.85
N ASN A 112 -14.82 6.60 8.86
CA ASN A 112 -15.20 7.58 9.87
C ASN A 112 -15.77 8.85 9.22
#